data_AF-W0FN84-F1
#
_entry.id   AF-W0FN84-F1
#
_cell.length_a   1.000
_cell.length_b   1.000
_cell.length_c   1.000
_cell.angle_alpha   90.00
_cell.angle_beta   90.00
_cell.angle_gamma   90.00
#
_symmetry.space_group_name_H-M   'P 1'
#
loop_
_entity.id
_entity.type
_entity.pdbx_description
1 polymer ?
#
loop_
_entity_poly.entity_id
_entity_poly.type
_entity_poly.pdbx_seq_one_letter_code
_entity_poly.pdbx_strand_id
1 'polypeptide(L)'
;MKKIPVLACSSVAILALGLSIALPSGFAQNVENTTNQSVQTISENTIHSETASSGPVTLKASWDETKLGSPTTFHVEATGGSDKYMFRMDAPSYSSPDEYAFESVADPSRSDWTKYTSETTSHDYEFTMMASGTYNFHFYVMDKTAGVYYLRVNFNIQVSDPNYPSINEIVSEAVAQSEKETDGTEYAKAVWLHDWLIGRMEYDSTLKWSSAESALSRGFGTCQSYESAYSKLLTKAGIENVETRDTKDAHTWNAVKIDGDWYQIDATWDDSNDNWYGFDQRHLYFGLTDELMTIAHPGHESMYQTEGYAQRSTSLKDNYYVRSGEADQWADKYAERIQKHLDALDKTFTVEITSEFLRTFGFVLR
;
A
#
# COMPACT_ATOMS: atom_id res chain seq x y z
N MET A 1 16.83 -0.49 33.58
CA MET A 1 16.42 0.93 33.56
C MET A 1 17.45 1.77 32.82
N LYS A 2 17.14 2.12 31.57
CA LYS A 2 17.52 3.36 30.86
C LYS A 2 16.65 3.37 29.61
N LYS A 3 15.62 4.22 29.60
CA LYS A 3 14.81 4.51 28.42
C LYS A 3 15.72 5.18 27.39
N ILE A 4 15.75 4.67 26.17
CA ILE A 4 16.38 5.34 25.02
C ILE A 4 15.24 5.98 24.22
N PRO A 5 15.38 7.24 23.78
CA PRO A 5 14.28 8.07 23.34
C PRO A 5 13.93 7.85 21.88
N VAL A 6 12.66 8.12 21.57
CA VAL A 6 12.17 8.53 20.25
C VAL A 6 13.10 9.62 19.70
N LEU A 7 13.68 9.41 18.52
CA LEU A 7 14.51 10.38 17.82
C LEU A 7 13.90 10.66 16.43
N ALA A 8 13.33 11.85 16.31
CA ALA A 8 13.36 12.64 15.08
C ALA A 8 14.80 13.14 14.81
N CYS A 9 15.02 13.71 13.61
CA CYS A 9 16.26 14.30 13.04
C CYS A 9 17.05 13.35 12.14
N SER A 10 17.63 13.73 10.99
CA SER A 10 17.71 14.99 10.23
C SER A 10 18.39 14.67 8.90
N SER A 11 18.05 15.45 7.87
CA SER A 11 18.87 15.89 6.74
C SER A 11 20.14 15.10 6.40
N VAL A 12 20.11 14.33 5.30
CA VAL A 12 21.32 13.97 4.54
C VAL A 12 21.09 14.36 3.09
N ALA A 13 21.86 15.36 2.63
CA ALA A 13 22.02 15.64 1.21
C ALA A 13 23.00 14.62 0.62
N ILE A 14 22.60 13.89 -0.42
CA ILE A 14 23.51 13.08 -1.23
C ILE A 14 23.42 13.54 -2.68
N LEU A 15 24.58 13.91 -3.20
CA LEU A 15 24.85 14.28 -4.58
C LEU A 15 24.41 13.17 -5.55
N ALA A 16 23.60 13.54 -6.54
CA ALA A 16 23.36 12.73 -7.73
C ALA A 16 24.62 12.69 -8.60
N LEU A 17 25.12 11.48 -8.88
CA LEU A 17 26.02 11.20 -9.99
C LEU A 17 25.34 10.17 -10.89
N GLY A 18 24.88 10.65 -12.04
CA GLY A 18 24.21 9.83 -13.04
C GLY A 18 25.17 8.84 -13.71
N LEU A 19 24.72 7.60 -13.82
CA LEU A 19 25.20 6.67 -14.84
C LEU A 19 23.98 6.07 -15.54
N SER A 20 23.77 6.49 -16.78
CA SER A 20 22.82 5.90 -17.72
C SER A 20 23.39 4.55 -18.19
N ILE A 21 22.71 3.45 -17.88
CA ILE A 21 23.02 2.14 -18.48
C ILE A 21 21.85 1.81 -19.40
N ALA A 22 22.12 1.91 -20.70
CA ALA A 22 21.25 1.42 -21.76
C ALA A 22 21.22 -0.11 -21.73
N LEU A 23 20.04 -0.71 -21.87
CA LEU A 23 19.89 -2.12 -22.21
C LEU A 23 19.28 -2.28 -23.61
N PRO A 24 19.65 -3.35 -24.34
CA PRO A 24 19.63 -3.36 -25.80
C PRO A 24 18.29 -3.83 -26.38
N SER A 25 18.00 -3.24 -27.53
CA SER A 25 16.98 -3.64 -28.50
C SER A 25 17.25 -5.01 -29.15
N GLY A 26 16.19 -5.81 -29.27
CA GLY A 26 16.07 -7.03 -30.09
C GLY A 26 15.02 -7.94 -29.46
N PHE A 27 13.87 -8.26 -30.07
CA PHE A 27 13.69 -8.80 -31.40
C PHE A 27 12.37 -8.32 -32.02
N ALA A 28 12.43 -7.95 -33.30
CA ALA A 28 11.28 -7.83 -34.18
C ALA A 28 11.08 -9.16 -34.94
N GLN A 29 9.85 -9.64 -35.04
CA GLN A 29 9.40 -10.35 -36.24
C GLN A 29 7.96 -9.95 -36.60
N ASN A 30 7.81 -9.73 -37.91
CA ASN A 30 6.71 -9.09 -38.61
C ASN A 30 5.42 -9.92 -38.59
N VAL A 31 4.28 -9.23 -38.47
CA VAL A 31 3.09 -9.55 -39.25
C VAL A 31 2.52 -8.24 -39.77
N GLU A 32 2.62 -8.06 -41.10
CA GLU A 32 1.94 -7.00 -41.83
C GLU A 32 0.42 -7.21 -41.74
N ASN A 33 -0.32 -6.17 -41.36
CA ASN A 33 -1.72 -6.06 -41.75
C ASN A 33 -2.03 -4.58 -42.04
N THR A 34 -2.10 -4.28 -43.33
CA THR A 34 -2.58 -3.01 -43.89
C THR A 34 -4.02 -2.74 -43.47
N THR A 35 -4.29 -1.58 -42.86
CA THR A 35 -5.64 -1.01 -42.83
C THR A 35 -5.55 0.51 -42.94
N ASN A 36 -6.33 1.05 -43.89
CA ASN A 36 -6.33 2.43 -44.34
C ASN A 36 -6.47 3.44 -43.20
N GLN A 37 -5.44 4.26 -43.00
CA GLN A 37 -5.56 5.50 -42.23
C GLN A 37 -6.30 6.54 -43.07
N SER A 38 -7.57 6.79 -42.74
CA SER A 38 -8.13 8.12 -42.91
C SER A 38 -7.50 9.00 -41.84
N VAL A 39 -6.52 9.80 -42.24
CA VAL A 39 -6.00 10.90 -41.43
C VAL A 39 -7.16 11.86 -41.20
N GLN A 40 -7.85 11.71 -40.07
CA GLN A 40 -8.68 12.77 -39.52
C GLN A 40 -7.79 13.68 -38.70
N THR A 41 -7.77 14.92 -39.15
CA THR A 41 -7.15 16.09 -38.56
C THR A 41 -7.40 16.15 -37.06
N ILE A 42 -6.33 16.18 -36.26
CA ILE A 42 -6.35 16.44 -34.81
C ILE A 42 -6.93 17.84 -34.61
N SER A 43 -8.13 17.95 -34.06
CA SER A 43 -8.72 19.20 -33.61
C SER A 43 -8.70 19.26 -32.08
N GLU A 44 -7.87 20.18 -31.58
CA GLU A 44 -8.09 21.03 -30.39
C GLU A 44 -8.24 20.34 -29.02
N ASN A 45 -7.36 20.71 -28.07
CA ASN A 45 -7.43 20.38 -26.64
C ASN A 45 -8.87 20.53 -26.14
N THR A 46 -9.55 19.40 -25.89
CA THR A 46 -10.88 19.42 -25.30
C THR A 46 -10.74 19.84 -23.85
N ILE A 47 -11.28 21.01 -23.52
CA ILE A 47 -11.36 21.50 -22.15
C ILE A 47 -12.64 20.96 -21.54
N HIS A 48 -12.51 20.16 -20.48
CA HIS A 48 -13.62 19.68 -19.68
C HIS A 48 -13.90 20.66 -18.54
N SER A 49 -15.16 20.74 -18.10
CA SER A 49 -15.50 21.54 -16.92
C SER A 49 -16.77 21.09 -16.26
N GLU A 50 -16.82 21.22 -14.94
CA GLU A 50 -17.98 20.94 -14.11
C GLU A 50 -18.25 22.11 -13.19
N THR A 51 -19.53 22.33 -12.86
CA THR A 51 -19.96 23.49 -12.06
C THR A 51 -20.97 23.10 -10.99
N ALA A 52 -20.96 23.85 -9.90
CA ALA A 52 -21.99 23.78 -8.85
C ALA A 52 -22.26 25.19 -8.32
N SER A 53 -23.51 25.48 -7.95
CA SER A 53 -23.90 26.78 -7.40
C SER A 53 -24.62 26.63 -6.07
N SER A 54 -24.40 27.56 -5.15
CA SER A 54 -25.16 27.70 -3.91
C SER A 54 -25.30 29.17 -3.54
N GLY A 55 -26.54 29.63 -3.42
CA GLY A 55 -26.84 31.05 -3.22
C GLY A 55 -26.22 31.90 -4.33
N PRO A 56 -25.44 32.95 -3.99
CA PRO A 56 -24.82 33.84 -4.97
C PRO A 56 -23.49 33.30 -5.52
N VAL A 57 -22.98 32.15 -5.05
CA VAL A 57 -21.65 31.64 -5.41
C VAL A 57 -21.80 30.49 -6.42
N THR A 58 -21.00 30.52 -7.49
CA THR A 58 -20.83 29.41 -8.43
C THR A 58 -19.38 28.97 -8.43
N LEU A 59 -19.14 27.69 -8.14
CA LEU A 59 -17.85 27.00 -8.22
C LEU A 59 -17.73 26.30 -9.57
N LYS A 60 -16.57 26.43 -10.22
CA LYS A 60 -16.22 25.72 -11.44
C LYS A 60 -14.85 25.06 -11.29
N ALA A 61 -14.74 23.84 -11.78
CA ALA A 61 -13.47 23.15 -11.98
C ALA A 61 -13.34 22.79 -13.46
N SER A 62 -12.19 23.07 -14.07
CA SER A 62 -11.89 22.73 -15.46
C SER A 62 -10.51 22.11 -15.61
N TRP A 63 -10.36 21.23 -16.61
CA TRP A 63 -9.11 20.54 -16.89
C TRP A 63 -9.01 20.21 -18.38
N ASP A 64 -7.79 20.08 -18.88
CA ASP A 64 -7.51 19.63 -20.24
C ASP A 64 -7.63 18.11 -20.38
N GLU A 65 -7.44 17.58 -21.59
CA GLU A 65 -7.38 16.14 -21.82
C GLU A 65 -6.34 15.46 -20.91
N THR A 66 -6.76 14.41 -20.23
CA THR A 66 -5.96 13.75 -19.19
C THR A 66 -5.11 12.62 -19.78
N LYS A 67 -3.86 12.53 -19.35
CA LYS A 67 -2.94 11.46 -19.74
C LYS A 67 -2.38 10.73 -18.52
N LEU A 68 -2.52 9.41 -18.48
CA LEU A 68 -1.96 8.57 -17.43
C LEU A 68 -0.43 8.74 -17.35
N GLY A 69 0.09 8.77 -16.12
CA GLY A 69 1.51 9.03 -15.83
C GLY A 69 1.97 10.48 -16.01
N SER A 70 1.07 11.40 -16.37
CA SER A 70 1.38 12.83 -16.49
C SER A 70 0.51 13.65 -15.51
N PRO A 71 1.05 14.74 -14.90
CA PRO A 71 0.25 15.63 -14.08
C PRO A 71 -0.95 16.18 -14.88
N THR A 72 -2.14 16.12 -14.27
CA THR A 72 -3.33 16.83 -14.73
C THR A 72 -3.53 18.05 -13.84
N THR A 73 -3.61 19.24 -14.45
CA THR A 73 -3.91 20.48 -13.74
C THR A 73 -5.41 20.73 -13.75
N PHE A 74 -5.97 20.99 -12.58
CA PHE A 74 -7.36 21.37 -12.37
C PHE A 74 -7.42 22.85 -12.01
N HIS A 75 -7.99 23.65 -12.91
CA HIS A 75 -8.25 25.06 -12.69
C HIS A 75 -9.57 25.22 -11.93
N VAL A 76 -9.50 25.64 -10.67
CA VAL A 76 -10.67 25.80 -9.80
C VAL A 76 -10.91 27.28 -9.55
N GLU A 77 -12.08 27.77 -9.91
CA GLU A 77 -12.47 29.17 -9.81
C GLU A 77 -13.88 29.31 -9.24
N ALA A 78 -14.17 30.47 -8.64
CA ALA A 78 -15.52 30.79 -8.21
C ALA A 78 -15.92 32.21 -8.65
N THR A 79 -17.23 32.40 -8.82
CA THR A 79 -17.82 33.68 -9.23
C THR A 79 -19.04 34.02 -8.37
N GLY A 80 -19.35 35.31 -8.27
CA GLY A 80 -20.48 35.83 -7.50
C GLY A 80 -20.11 36.17 -6.05
N GLY A 81 -21.01 35.95 -5.09
CA GLY A 81 -20.71 36.15 -3.66
C GLY A 81 -19.95 37.44 -3.30
N SER A 82 -18.83 37.29 -2.60
CA SER A 82 -17.97 38.39 -2.11
C SER A 82 -16.59 38.49 -2.76
N ASP A 83 -16.27 37.60 -3.70
CA ASP A 83 -14.95 37.43 -4.31
C ASP A 83 -13.81 37.10 -3.32
N LYS A 84 -14.14 36.66 -2.11
CA LYS A 84 -13.20 36.22 -1.07
C LYS A 84 -13.33 34.72 -0.82
N TYR A 85 -12.88 33.94 -1.79
CA TYR A 85 -13.04 32.49 -1.75
C TYR A 85 -11.84 31.80 -1.14
N MET A 86 -12.08 30.69 -0.45
CA MET A 86 -11.05 29.74 -0.04
C MET A 86 -11.35 28.40 -0.70
N PHE A 87 -10.36 27.77 -1.32
CA PHE A 87 -10.51 26.52 -2.07
C PHE A 87 -9.87 25.33 -1.34
N ARG A 88 -10.38 24.13 -1.58
CA ARG A 88 -9.77 22.86 -1.13
C ARG A 88 -10.06 21.76 -2.15
N MET A 89 -9.14 20.82 -2.27
CA MET A 89 -9.33 19.54 -2.96
C MET A 89 -9.22 18.40 -1.94
N ASP A 90 -10.17 17.46 -1.94
CA ASP A 90 -10.01 16.22 -1.15
C ASP A 90 -9.06 15.24 -1.86
N ALA A 91 -8.51 14.28 -1.13
CA ALA A 91 -7.77 13.16 -1.74
C ALA A 91 -8.64 12.46 -2.79
N PRO A 92 -8.17 12.32 -4.05
CA PRO A 92 -8.92 11.61 -5.07
C PRO A 92 -9.19 10.17 -4.66
N SER A 93 -10.28 9.61 -5.17
CA SER A 93 -10.60 8.20 -5.02
C SER A 93 -10.53 7.49 -6.36
N TYR A 94 -10.20 6.20 -6.36
CA TYR A 94 -10.05 5.37 -7.55
C TYR A 94 -10.99 4.16 -7.47
N SER A 95 -11.53 3.75 -8.63
CA SER A 95 -12.20 2.46 -8.82
C SER A 95 -11.66 1.80 -10.10
N SER A 96 -11.40 0.50 -10.02
CA SER A 96 -11.15 -0.31 -11.22
C SER A 96 -12.38 -0.29 -12.15
N PRO A 97 -12.19 -0.53 -13.45
CA PRO A 97 -13.29 -0.69 -14.39
C PRO A 97 -14.33 -1.71 -13.89
N ASP A 98 -15.61 -1.42 -14.11
CA ASP A 98 -16.76 -2.30 -13.82
C ASP A 98 -17.04 -2.66 -12.33
N GLU A 99 -16.24 -2.18 -11.37
CA GLU A 99 -16.50 -2.43 -9.93
C GLU A 99 -17.36 -1.36 -9.26
N TYR A 100 -17.21 -0.10 -9.70
CA TYR A 100 -17.79 1.10 -9.07
C TYR A 100 -17.63 1.12 -7.53
N ALA A 101 -16.45 0.73 -7.06
CA ALA A 101 -16.07 0.69 -5.66
C ALA A 101 -14.86 1.60 -5.45
N PHE A 102 -15.08 2.74 -4.78
CA PHE A 102 -14.07 3.78 -4.66
C PHE A 102 -13.27 3.67 -3.38
N GLU A 103 -11.95 3.70 -3.52
CA GLU A 103 -10.96 3.79 -2.44
C GLU A 103 -10.20 5.11 -2.58
N SER A 104 -10.01 5.86 -1.49
CA SER A 104 -9.14 7.05 -1.54
C SER A 104 -7.72 6.65 -1.84
N VAL A 105 -7.11 7.27 -2.85
CA VAL A 105 -5.75 6.94 -3.30
C VAL A 105 -4.69 7.30 -2.25
N ALA A 106 -4.96 8.36 -1.49
CA ALA A 106 -4.12 8.90 -0.43
C ALA A 106 -4.92 9.07 0.87
N ASP A 107 -4.24 9.12 2.01
CA ASP A 107 -4.88 9.23 3.32
C ASP A 107 -5.64 10.57 3.41
N PRO A 108 -6.98 10.56 3.47
CA PRO A 108 -7.80 11.78 3.43
C PRO A 108 -7.68 12.62 4.70
N SER A 109 -7.10 12.09 5.78
CA SER A 109 -6.90 12.82 7.03
C SER A 109 -5.69 13.76 7.00
N ARG A 110 -4.81 13.62 6.00
CA ARG A 110 -3.58 14.42 5.92
C ARG A 110 -3.89 15.90 5.65
N SER A 111 -3.05 16.77 6.20
CA SER A 111 -3.25 18.23 6.10
C SER A 111 -3.34 18.74 4.67
N ASP A 112 -2.64 18.08 3.75
CA ASP A 112 -2.59 18.45 2.33
C ASP A 112 -3.97 18.36 1.67
N TRP A 113 -4.85 17.48 2.15
CA TRP A 113 -6.20 17.26 1.62
C TRP A 113 -7.30 17.96 2.42
N THR A 114 -6.99 18.45 3.62
CA THR A 114 -7.99 19.04 4.54
C THR A 114 -7.89 20.56 4.64
N LYS A 115 -6.78 21.15 4.19
CA LYS A 115 -6.49 22.58 4.32
C LYS A 115 -7.05 23.41 3.16
N TYR A 116 -7.77 24.46 3.52
CA TYR A 116 -8.20 25.48 2.56
C TYR A 116 -7.05 26.47 2.24
N THR A 117 -7.07 27.03 1.02
CA THR A 117 -6.19 28.14 0.63
C THR A 117 -6.45 29.40 1.46
N SER A 118 -5.57 30.40 1.35
CA SER A 118 -5.95 31.78 1.70
C SER A 118 -7.03 32.31 0.75
N GLU A 119 -7.64 33.44 1.09
CA GLU A 119 -8.60 34.12 0.21
C GLU A 119 -7.97 34.39 -1.18
N THR A 120 -8.62 33.91 -2.24
CA THR A 120 -8.21 34.05 -3.64
C THR A 120 -9.44 33.91 -4.55
N THR A 121 -9.31 34.28 -5.83
CA THR A 121 -10.39 34.12 -6.83
C THR A 121 -10.35 32.78 -7.56
N SER A 122 -9.19 32.15 -7.61
CA SER A 122 -8.95 30.83 -8.20
C SER A 122 -7.74 30.14 -7.57
N HIS A 123 -7.64 28.84 -7.78
CA HIS A 123 -6.49 28.02 -7.40
C HIS A 123 -6.34 26.82 -8.34
N ASP A 124 -5.10 26.48 -8.66
CA ASP A 124 -4.79 25.29 -9.45
C ASP A 124 -4.39 24.14 -8.52
N TYR A 125 -4.93 22.96 -8.80
CA TYR A 125 -4.53 21.71 -8.16
C TYR A 125 -3.93 20.77 -9.20
N GLU A 126 -2.98 19.94 -8.80
CA GLU A 126 -2.38 18.94 -9.69
C GLU A 126 -2.55 17.53 -9.12
N PHE A 127 -2.84 16.58 -10.00
CA PHE A 127 -2.84 15.16 -9.66
C PHE A 127 -2.38 14.31 -10.85
N THR A 128 -1.53 13.32 -10.58
CA THR A 128 -1.10 12.34 -11.57
C THR A 128 -1.86 11.04 -11.36
N MET A 129 -2.73 10.71 -12.31
CA MET A 129 -3.41 9.41 -12.39
C MET A 129 -2.44 8.36 -12.93
N MET A 130 -2.40 7.18 -12.31
CA MET A 130 -1.37 6.16 -12.55
C MET A 130 -1.93 4.78 -12.94
N ALA A 131 -3.25 4.60 -12.93
CA ALA A 131 -3.91 3.35 -13.32
C ALA A 131 -5.12 3.61 -14.23
N SER A 132 -5.35 2.72 -15.19
CA SER A 132 -6.60 2.71 -15.97
C SER A 132 -7.78 2.44 -15.05
N GLY A 133 -8.86 3.21 -15.19
CA GLY A 133 -10.00 3.13 -14.30
C GLY A 133 -10.76 4.44 -14.20
N THR A 134 -11.47 4.63 -13.10
CA THR A 134 -12.22 5.86 -12.82
C THR A 134 -11.67 6.54 -11.59
N TYR A 135 -11.25 7.80 -11.72
CA TYR A 135 -10.89 8.67 -10.61
C TYR A 135 -12.04 9.61 -10.29
N ASN A 136 -12.36 9.74 -9.01
CA ASN A 136 -13.38 10.65 -8.50
C ASN A 136 -12.71 11.82 -7.78
N PHE A 137 -13.08 13.03 -8.18
CA PHE A 137 -12.52 14.28 -7.68
C PHE A 137 -13.58 15.13 -6.97
N HIS A 138 -13.15 15.80 -5.91
CA HIS A 138 -13.98 16.72 -5.13
C HIS A 138 -13.22 18.02 -4.89
N PHE A 139 -13.80 19.13 -5.34
CA PHE A 139 -13.30 20.48 -5.10
C PHE A 139 -14.32 21.28 -4.31
N TYR A 140 -13.83 22.10 -3.39
CA TYR A 140 -14.62 22.88 -2.47
C TYR A 140 -14.32 24.35 -2.60
N VAL A 141 -15.35 25.16 -2.35
CA VAL A 141 -15.21 26.59 -2.11
C VAL A 141 -15.95 27.01 -0.85
N MET A 142 -15.35 27.95 -0.15
CA MET A 142 -15.92 28.65 0.99
C MET A 142 -15.89 30.16 0.75
N ASP A 143 -17.03 30.83 0.92
CA ASP A 143 -17.19 32.28 0.98
C ASP A 143 -17.93 32.65 2.27
N LYS A 144 -17.15 32.97 3.32
CA LYS A 144 -17.71 33.29 4.64
C LYS A 144 -18.52 34.59 4.63
N THR A 145 -18.14 35.54 3.78
CA THR A 145 -18.79 36.87 3.71
C THR A 145 -20.16 36.76 3.04
N ALA A 146 -20.29 35.92 2.01
CA ALA A 146 -21.56 35.62 1.36
C ALA A 146 -22.39 34.53 2.08
N GLY A 147 -21.88 33.97 3.20
CA GLY A 147 -22.57 32.95 3.99
C GLY A 147 -22.51 31.54 3.39
N VAL A 148 -21.63 31.27 2.41
CA VAL A 148 -21.44 29.95 1.79
C VAL A 148 -20.26 29.25 2.47
N TYR A 149 -20.55 28.39 3.45
CA TYR A 149 -19.50 27.70 4.21
C TYR A 149 -19.02 26.40 3.56
N TYR A 150 -19.81 25.84 2.64
CA TYR A 150 -19.53 24.58 1.98
C TYR A 150 -20.29 24.52 0.65
N LEU A 151 -19.56 24.63 -0.45
CA LEU A 151 -20.04 24.32 -1.79
C LEU A 151 -19.02 23.40 -2.46
N ARG A 152 -19.50 22.32 -3.07
CA ARG A 152 -18.67 21.28 -3.68
C ARG A 152 -19.07 21.06 -5.13
N VAL A 153 -18.08 20.89 -6.00
CA VAL A 153 -18.23 20.26 -7.31
C VAL A 153 -17.55 18.89 -7.29
N ASN A 154 -18.17 17.88 -7.89
CA ASN A 154 -17.63 16.53 -7.93
C ASN A 154 -17.85 15.91 -9.30
N PHE A 155 -16.88 15.14 -9.77
CA PHE A 155 -16.94 14.50 -11.08
C PHE A 155 -16.01 13.28 -11.15
N ASN A 156 -16.27 12.45 -12.15
CA ASN A 156 -15.47 11.27 -12.45
C ASN A 156 -14.69 11.51 -13.74
N ILE A 157 -13.41 11.14 -13.72
CA ILE A 157 -12.58 11.06 -14.93
C ILE A 157 -12.27 9.59 -15.16
N GLN A 158 -12.77 9.07 -16.29
CA GLN A 158 -12.43 7.73 -16.75
C GLN A 158 -11.22 7.82 -17.68
N VAL A 159 -10.19 7.04 -17.38
CA VAL A 159 -8.92 7.00 -18.10
C VAL A 159 -8.56 5.57 -18.45
N SER A 160 -7.92 5.36 -19.60
CA SER A 160 -7.47 4.05 -20.04
C SER A 160 -6.21 4.19 -20.91
N ASP A 161 -5.15 3.49 -20.52
CA ASP A 161 -3.89 3.37 -21.25
C ASP A 161 -3.29 1.98 -20.96
N PRO A 162 -3.02 1.15 -21.99
CA PRO A 162 -2.41 -0.17 -21.80
C PRO A 162 -1.05 -0.16 -21.07
N ASN A 163 -0.32 0.95 -21.05
CA ASN A 163 0.93 1.08 -20.30
C ASN A 163 0.72 1.33 -18.80
N TYR A 164 -0.51 1.67 -18.41
CA TYR A 164 -0.94 1.92 -17.03
C TYR A 164 -2.17 1.05 -16.76
N PRO A 165 -1.99 -0.27 -16.59
CA PRO A 165 -3.10 -1.18 -16.38
C PRO A 165 -3.92 -0.80 -15.14
N SER A 166 -5.17 -1.23 -15.12
CA SER A 166 -6.02 -1.11 -13.94
C SER A 166 -5.49 -1.99 -12.81
N ILE A 167 -5.84 -1.64 -11.58
CA ILE A 167 -5.47 -2.43 -10.39
C ILE A 167 -5.97 -3.88 -10.50
N ASN A 168 -7.14 -4.10 -11.09
CA ASN A 168 -7.68 -5.45 -11.29
C ASN A 168 -6.91 -6.27 -12.32
N GLU A 169 -6.40 -5.62 -13.38
CA GLU A 169 -5.56 -6.29 -14.37
C GLU A 169 -4.24 -6.70 -13.72
N ILE A 170 -3.57 -5.79 -13.00
CA ILE A 170 -2.33 -6.08 -12.27
C ILE A 170 -2.53 -7.26 -11.30
N VAL A 171 -3.59 -7.22 -10.49
CA VAL A 171 -3.92 -8.29 -9.54
C VAL A 171 -4.20 -9.61 -10.26
N SER A 172 -4.94 -9.59 -11.36
CA SER A 172 -5.28 -10.80 -12.11
C SER A 172 -4.04 -11.43 -12.77
N GLU A 173 -3.14 -10.61 -13.30
CA GLU A 173 -1.88 -11.07 -13.89
C GLU A 173 -0.95 -11.68 -12.85
N ALA A 174 -0.78 -11.01 -11.70
CA ALA A 174 0.04 -11.52 -10.60
C ALA A 174 -0.48 -12.87 -10.08
N VAL A 175 -1.80 -13.00 -9.87
CA VAL A 175 -2.40 -14.27 -9.42
C VAL A 175 -2.23 -15.36 -10.48
N ALA A 176 -2.48 -15.07 -11.75
CA ALA A 176 -2.28 -16.05 -12.83
C ALA A 176 -0.81 -16.46 -12.99
N GLN A 177 0.14 -15.59 -12.65
CA GLN A 177 1.55 -15.93 -12.60
C GLN A 177 1.87 -16.81 -11.39
N SER A 178 1.33 -16.50 -10.21
CA SER A 178 1.49 -17.33 -9.01
C SER A 178 1.00 -18.77 -9.23
N GLU A 179 -0.10 -18.97 -9.97
CA GLU A 179 -0.63 -20.29 -10.31
C GLU A 179 0.30 -21.12 -11.21
N LYS A 180 1.13 -20.46 -12.03
CA LYS A 180 2.09 -21.12 -12.94
C LYS A 180 3.42 -21.42 -12.28
N GLU A 181 3.83 -20.58 -11.33
CA GLU A 181 5.15 -20.62 -10.69
C GLU A 181 5.17 -21.34 -9.35
N THR A 182 4.00 -21.75 -8.84
CA THR A 182 3.85 -22.50 -7.59
C THR A 182 3.22 -23.87 -7.84
N ASP A 183 3.16 -24.70 -6.81
CA ASP A 183 2.45 -25.98 -6.84
C ASP A 183 0.91 -25.82 -6.73
N GLY A 184 0.42 -24.59 -6.72
CA GLY A 184 -1.00 -24.24 -6.63
C GLY A 184 -1.58 -24.28 -5.21
N THR A 185 -0.79 -24.66 -4.19
CA THR A 185 -1.25 -24.63 -2.79
C THR A 185 -1.49 -23.20 -2.31
N GLU A 186 -2.38 -23.02 -1.33
CA GLU A 186 -2.64 -21.71 -0.72
C GLU A 186 -1.37 -21.10 -0.15
N TYR A 187 -0.58 -21.91 0.59
CA TYR A 187 0.70 -21.50 1.15
C TYR A 187 1.66 -20.98 0.07
N ALA A 188 1.91 -21.77 -0.98
CA ALA A 188 2.88 -21.38 -1.99
C ALA A 188 2.45 -20.12 -2.76
N LYS A 189 1.16 -19.99 -3.07
CA LYS A 189 0.60 -18.75 -3.67
C LYS A 189 0.73 -17.56 -2.74
N ALA A 190 0.43 -17.71 -1.44
CA ALA A 190 0.51 -16.62 -0.47
C ALA A 190 1.95 -16.09 -0.35
N VAL A 191 2.95 -16.97 -0.24
CA VAL A 191 4.37 -16.58 -0.22
C VAL A 191 4.79 -15.91 -1.53
N TRP A 192 4.43 -16.50 -2.68
CA TRP A 192 4.81 -15.93 -3.98
C TRP A 192 4.22 -14.52 -4.18
N LEU A 193 2.94 -14.31 -3.84
CA LEU A 193 2.26 -13.02 -3.97
C LEU A 193 2.81 -11.99 -2.99
N HIS A 194 3.21 -12.43 -1.80
CA HIS A 194 3.89 -11.59 -0.81
C HIS A 194 5.22 -11.08 -1.38
N ASP A 195 6.07 -11.98 -1.86
CA ASP A 195 7.39 -11.64 -2.41
C ASP A 195 7.29 -10.76 -3.65
N TRP A 196 6.29 -11.05 -4.51
CA TRP A 196 5.97 -10.27 -5.69
C TRP A 196 5.57 -8.83 -5.35
N LEU A 197 4.86 -8.64 -4.24
CA LEU A 197 4.41 -7.33 -3.76
C LEU A 197 5.58 -6.55 -3.15
N ILE A 198 6.27 -7.10 -2.14
CA ILE A 198 7.35 -6.39 -1.45
C ILE A 198 8.50 -6.05 -2.41
N GLY A 199 8.77 -6.89 -3.41
CA GLY A 199 9.80 -6.62 -4.43
C GLY A 199 9.49 -5.45 -5.38
N ARG A 200 8.31 -4.83 -5.28
CA ARG A 200 7.86 -3.69 -6.10
C ARG A 200 7.52 -2.44 -5.29
N MET A 201 7.67 -2.50 -3.98
CA MET A 201 7.21 -1.46 -3.08
C MET A 201 8.38 -0.67 -2.49
N GLU A 202 8.11 0.60 -2.21
CA GLU A 202 8.92 1.44 -1.34
C GLU A 202 8.00 2.08 -0.29
N TYR A 203 8.44 2.12 0.97
CA TYR A 203 7.64 2.66 2.05
C TYR A 203 7.53 4.20 2.02
N ASP A 204 6.31 4.72 2.07
CA ASP A 204 6.03 6.15 2.13
C ASP A 204 6.17 6.72 3.54
N SER A 205 7.38 7.16 3.88
CA SER A 205 7.65 7.86 5.15
C SER A 205 6.98 9.23 5.29
N THR A 206 6.42 9.81 4.23
CA THR A 206 5.61 11.04 4.30
C THR A 206 4.17 10.77 4.75
N LEU A 207 3.79 9.48 4.79
CA LEU A 207 2.49 8.96 5.19
C LEU A 207 1.34 9.54 4.37
N LYS A 208 1.52 9.69 3.07
CA LYS A 208 0.55 10.30 2.16
C LYS A 208 -0.25 9.25 1.40
N TRP A 209 0.42 8.26 0.83
CA TRP A 209 -0.19 7.27 -0.05
C TRP A 209 -0.59 6.02 0.74
N SER A 210 -1.84 5.60 0.59
CA SER A 210 -2.45 4.63 1.52
C SER A 210 -3.55 3.80 0.86
N SER A 211 -3.34 3.38 -0.38
CA SER A 211 -4.29 2.54 -1.11
C SER A 211 -3.64 1.39 -1.87
N ALA A 212 -4.46 0.44 -2.32
CA ALA A 212 -4.02 -0.54 -3.31
C ALA A 212 -3.64 0.09 -4.65
N GLU A 213 -4.26 1.21 -5.03
CA GLU A 213 -3.85 1.97 -6.23
C GLU A 213 -2.40 2.43 -6.09
N SER A 214 -2.07 3.08 -4.97
CA SER A 214 -0.73 3.60 -4.78
C SER A 214 0.32 2.49 -4.68
N ALA A 215 -0.01 1.35 -4.04
CA ALA A 215 0.88 0.20 -4.06
C ALA A 215 1.15 -0.32 -5.48
N LEU A 216 0.08 -0.68 -6.21
CA LEU A 216 0.23 -1.50 -7.41
C LEU A 216 0.51 -0.68 -8.67
N SER A 217 0.12 0.60 -8.73
CA SER A 217 0.40 1.46 -9.88
C SER A 217 1.61 2.38 -9.68
N ARG A 218 1.97 2.70 -8.44
CA ARG A 218 3.09 3.61 -8.11
C ARG A 218 4.29 2.90 -7.48
N GLY A 219 4.11 1.70 -6.94
CA GLY A 219 5.14 0.99 -6.18
C GLY A 219 5.50 1.72 -4.87
N PHE A 220 4.58 2.50 -4.31
CA PHE A 220 4.90 3.39 -3.19
C PHE A 220 3.69 3.59 -2.27
N GLY A 221 3.88 3.41 -0.97
CA GLY A 221 2.80 3.62 -0.01
C GLY A 221 3.13 3.27 1.43
N THR A 222 2.18 3.57 2.31
CA THR A 222 2.21 3.24 3.74
C THR A 222 1.78 1.80 4.00
N CYS A 223 1.78 1.36 5.26
CA CYS A 223 1.28 0.04 5.66
C CYS A 223 -0.12 -0.30 5.13
N GLN A 224 -1.00 0.71 5.02
CA GLN A 224 -2.31 0.54 4.38
C GLN A 224 -2.20 0.09 2.92
N SER A 225 -1.24 0.62 2.17
CA SER A 225 -1.02 0.24 0.78
C SER A 225 -0.57 -1.21 0.64
N TYR A 226 0.36 -1.67 1.49
CA TYR A 226 0.80 -3.08 1.50
C TYR A 226 -0.36 -3.99 1.85
N GLU A 227 -1.07 -3.70 2.95
CA GLU A 227 -2.21 -4.48 3.41
C GLU A 227 -3.29 -4.60 2.35
N SER A 228 -3.71 -3.48 1.76
CA SER A 228 -4.84 -3.47 0.83
C SER A 228 -4.48 -4.08 -0.52
N ALA A 229 -3.23 -3.92 -0.98
CA ALA A 229 -2.74 -4.61 -2.18
C ALA A 229 -2.66 -6.12 -1.95
N TYR A 230 -2.08 -6.57 -0.83
CA TYR A 230 -1.97 -7.99 -0.52
C TYR A 230 -3.33 -8.63 -0.31
N SER A 231 -4.27 -7.94 0.35
CA SER A 231 -5.66 -8.38 0.49
C SER A 231 -6.33 -8.61 -0.87
N LYS A 232 -6.16 -7.70 -1.85
CA LYS A 232 -6.71 -7.88 -3.20
C LYS A 232 -6.07 -9.06 -3.92
N LEU A 233 -4.76 -9.25 -3.82
CA LEU A 233 -4.04 -10.38 -4.40
C LEU A 233 -4.52 -11.73 -3.82
N LEU A 234 -4.59 -11.83 -2.49
CA LEU A 234 -5.06 -13.03 -1.78
C LEU A 234 -6.53 -13.34 -2.10
N THR A 235 -7.39 -12.33 -2.04
CA THR A 235 -8.82 -12.49 -2.36
C THR A 235 -9.01 -12.99 -3.79
N LYS A 236 -8.27 -12.44 -4.75
CA LYS A 236 -8.29 -12.90 -6.15
C LYS A 236 -7.77 -14.34 -6.28
N ALA A 237 -6.76 -14.71 -5.50
CA ALA A 237 -6.21 -16.07 -5.45
C ALA A 237 -7.11 -17.09 -4.72
N GLY A 238 -8.26 -16.65 -4.18
CA GLY A 238 -9.20 -17.48 -3.43
C GLY A 238 -8.80 -17.73 -1.98
N ILE A 239 -7.87 -16.95 -1.43
CA ILE A 239 -7.34 -17.09 -0.07
C ILE A 239 -8.07 -16.11 0.85
N GLU A 240 -8.77 -16.66 1.84
CA GLU A 240 -9.54 -15.87 2.82
C GLU A 240 -8.58 -15.01 3.66
N ASN A 241 -8.86 -13.71 3.74
CA ASN A 241 -8.04 -12.76 4.46
C ASN A 241 -8.88 -11.59 4.98
N VAL A 242 -8.40 -10.91 6.01
CA VAL A 242 -8.97 -9.65 6.52
C VAL A 242 -7.88 -8.71 7.00
N GLU A 243 -8.18 -7.42 6.98
CA GLU A 243 -7.36 -6.39 7.61
C GLU A 243 -7.30 -6.59 9.13
N THR A 244 -6.10 -6.48 9.70
CA THR A 244 -5.84 -6.39 11.14
C THR A 244 -5.17 -5.05 11.43
N ARG A 245 -5.74 -4.28 12.36
CA ARG A 245 -5.28 -2.91 12.65
C ARG A 245 -4.98 -2.70 14.14
N ASP A 246 -3.71 -2.45 14.44
CA ASP A 246 -3.29 -1.98 15.77
C ASP A 246 -3.44 -0.46 15.88
N THR A 247 -4.46 -0.03 16.61
CA THR A 247 -4.73 1.40 16.85
C THR A 247 -3.73 2.08 17.77
N LYS A 248 -2.98 1.34 18.60
CA LYS A 248 -1.95 1.92 19.48
C LYS A 248 -0.66 2.17 18.72
N ASP A 249 -0.29 1.27 17.82
CA ASP A 249 0.87 1.38 16.94
C ASP A 249 0.56 2.20 15.67
N ALA A 250 -0.73 2.46 15.40
CA ALA A 250 -1.21 3.07 14.16
C ALA A 250 -0.72 2.32 12.92
N HIS A 251 -0.77 0.98 12.99
CA HIS A 251 -0.23 0.08 11.98
C HIS A 251 -1.29 -0.95 11.54
N THR A 252 -1.12 -1.52 10.35
CA THR A 252 -2.07 -2.46 9.77
C THR A 252 -1.38 -3.51 8.92
N TRP A 253 -1.92 -4.72 8.91
CA TRP A 253 -1.43 -5.89 8.17
C TRP A 253 -2.58 -6.88 7.89
N ASN A 254 -2.27 -8.06 7.33
CA ASN A 254 -3.30 -9.05 6.96
C ASN A 254 -3.32 -10.23 7.95
N ALA A 255 -4.51 -10.60 8.42
CA ALA A 255 -4.76 -11.95 8.90
C ALA A 255 -5.19 -12.80 7.71
N VAL A 256 -4.50 -13.91 7.47
CA VAL A 256 -4.64 -14.76 6.27
C VAL A 256 -4.91 -16.20 6.70
N LYS A 257 -5.90 -16.83 6.06
CA LYS A 257 -6.26 -18.22 6.33
C LYS A 257 -5.65 -19.13 5.29
N ILE A 258 -4.77 -20.03 5.73
CA ILE A 258 -4.03 -20.97 4.88
C ILE A 258 -4.33 -22.37 5.36
N ASP A 259 -4.83 -23.24 4.48
CA ASP A 259 -5.20 -24.63 4.78
C ASP A 259 -6.15 -24.77 5.98
N GLY A 260 -6.97 -23.76 6.23
CA GLY A 260 -7.98 -23.73 7.30
C GLY A 260 -7.54 -23.05 8.61
N ASP A 261 -6.26 -22.76 8.80
CA ASP A 261 -5.73 -22.08 9.98
C ASP A 261 -5.44 -20.59 9.69
N TRP A 262 -5.67 -19.72 10.67
CA TRP A 262 -5.36 -18.29 10.56
C TRP A 262 -3.92 -18.00 10.93
N TYR A 263 -3.33 -17.04 10.23
CA TYR A 263 -1.97 -16.55 10.43
C TYR A 263 -1.90 -15.04 10.27
N GLN A 264 -1.04 -14.40 11.07
CA GLN A 264 -0.74 -12.97 10.93
C GLN A 264 0.42 -12.80 9.92
N ILE A 265 0.23 -11.93 8.93
CA ILE A 265 1.21 -11.64 7.87
C ILE A 265 1.37 -10.12 7.72
N ASP A 266 2.58 -9.61 7.96
CA ASP A 266 2.91 -8.19 7.80
C ASP A 266 3.95 -7.96 6.68
N ALA A 267 3.44 -7.77 5.46
CA ALA A 267 4.25 -7.45 4.29
C ALA A 267 5.00 -6.10 4.42
N THR A 268 4.56 -5.18 5.28
CA THR A 268 5.24 -3.90 5.45
C THR A 268 6.54 -4.08 6.21
N TRP A 269 6.50 -4.85 7.29
CA TRP A 269 7.68 -5.09 8.13
C TRP A 269 8.60 -6.17 7.54
N ASP A 270 8.08 -7.03 6.66
CA ASP A 270 8.88 -7.93 5.81
C ASP A 270 9.58 -7.22 4.63
N ASP A 271 9.16 -6.01 4.25
CA ASP A 271 9.85 -5.19 3.24
C ASP A 271 11.13 -4.55 3.82
N SER A 272 12.13 -5.40 4.05
CA SER A 272 13.41 -5.04 4.60
C SER A 272 14.55 -5.55 3.73
N ASN A 273 15.50 -4.67 3.42
CA ASN A 273 16.77 -5.05 2.78
C ASN A 273 17.89 -5.26 3.82
N ASP A 274 17.57 -5.20 5.11
CA ASP A 274 18.54 -5.40 6.16
C ASP A 274 18.94 -6.87 6.24
N ASN A 275 20.25 -7.13 6.12
CA ASN A 275 20.82 -8.43 6.38
C ASN A 275 21.53 -8.42 7.74
N TRP A 276 20.83 -8.90 8.78
CA TRP A 276 21.40 -8.97 10.11
C TRP A 276 22.13 -10.28 10.31
N TYR A 277 23.47 -10.22 10.33
CA TYR A 277 24.32 -11.39 10.60
C TYR A 277 24.12 -12.57 9.63
N GLY A 278 23.75 -12.32 8.38
CA GLY A 278 23.51 -13.36 7.38
C GLY A 278 22.06 -13.87 7.34
N PHE A 279 21.15 -13.25 8.11
CA PHE A 279 19.73 -13.56 8.14
C PHE A 279 18.94 -12.66 7.18
N ASP A 280 18.15 -13.30 6.32
CA ASP A 280 17.18 -12.64 5.46
C ASP A 280 15.85 -12.49 6.20
N GLN A 281 15.46 -11.23 6.42
CA GLN A 281 14.29 -10.88 7.21
C GLN A 281 13.00 -10.83 6.41
N ARG A 282 13.05 -11.07 5.09
CA ARG A 282 11.92 -10.83 4.17
C ARG A 282 10.73 -11.77 4.35
N HIS A 283 10.64 -12.48 5.47
CA HIS A 283 9.54 -13.35 5.88
C HIS A 283 9.41 -13.45 7.41
N LEU A 284 10.06 -12.55 8.16
CA LEU A 284 10.06 -12.53 9.63
C LEU A 284 8.64 -12.47 10.20
N TYR A 285 7.76 -11.76 9.53
CA TYR A 285 6.37 -11.55 9.88
C TYR A 285 5.41 -12.40 9.05
N PHE A 286 5.92 -13.36 8.27
CA PHE A 286 5.10 -14.26 7.46
C PHE A 286 4.65 -15.49 8.26
N GLY A 287 3.37 -15.50 8.61
CA GLY A 287 2.72 -16.68 9.17
C GLY A 287 2.87 -16.78 10.70
N LEU A 288 2.83 -15.65 11.40
CA LEU A 288 2.97 -15.60 12.86
C LEU A 288 1.66 -15.93 13.58
N THR A 289 1.79 -16.40 14.83
CA THR A 289 0.66 -16.44 15.78
C THR A 289 0.37 -15.05 16.33
N ASP A 290 -0.82 -14.85 16.91
CA ASP A 290 -1.16 -13.58 17.56
C ASP A 290 -0.17 -13.23 18.68
N GLU A 291 0.25 -14.23 19.46
CA GLU A 291 1.22 -14.06 20.53
C GLU A 291 2.58 -13.57 20.03
N LEU A 292 3.07 -14.13 18.91
CA LEU A 292 4.35 -13.68 18.33
C LEU A 292 4.21 -12.31 17.68
N MET A 293 3.10 -12.05 16.97
CA MET A 293 2.83 -10.74 16.38
C MET A 293 2.76 -9.65 17.46
N THR A 294 2.26 -9.98 18.66
CA THR A 294 2.20 -9.07 19.81
C THR A 294 3.57 -8.66 20.35
N ILE A 295 4.61 -9.45 20.15
CA ILE A 295 5.98 -9.08 20.56
C ILE A 295 6.44 -7.83 19.78
N ALA A 296 6.11 -7.77 18.49
CA ALA A 296 6.41 -6.66 17.59
C ALA A 296 5.36 -5.54 17.67
N HIS A 297 4.08 -5.90 17.81
CA HIS A 297 2.95 -4.96 17.89
C HIS A 297 2.16 -5.15 19.20
N PRO A 298 2.62 -4.57 20.32
CA PRO A 298 2.02 -4.82 21.63
C PRO A 298 0.54 -4.43 21.76
N GLY A 299 0.00 -3.60 20.86
CA GLY A 299 -1.42 -3.26 20.88
C GLY A 299 -2.33 -4.34 20.29
N HIS A 300 -1.79 -5.28 19.51
CA HIS A 300 -2.51 -6.46 19.02
C HIS A 300 -3.09 -7.31 20.16
N GLU A 301 -2.45 -7.32 21.33
CA GLU A 301 -2.92 -8.05 22.51
C GLU A 301 -4.38 -7.77 22.86
N SER A 302 -4.76 -6.50 22.84
CA SER A 302 -6.14 -6.09 23.15
C SER A 302 -7.15 -6.58 22.12
N MET A 303 -6.73 -6.85 20.89
CA MET A 303 -7.62 -7.24 19.80
C MET A 303 -7.93 -8.73 19.84
N TYR A 304 -6.91 -9.59 19.82
CA TYR A 304 -7.15 -11.03 19.74
C TYR A 304 -7.70 -11.64 21.03
N GLN A 305 -7.61 -10.91 22.16
CA GLN A 305 -8.24 -11.29 23.43
C GLN A 305 -9.73 -10.91 23.51
N THR A 306 -10.25 -10.16 22.54
CA THR A 306 -11.68 -9.77 22.52
C THR A 306 -12.56 -11.00 22.28
N GLU A 307 -13.65 -11.11 23.04
CA GLU A 307 -14.62 -12.21 22.88
C GLU A 307 -15.16 -12.24 21.44
N GLY A 308 -15.07 -13.41 20.80
CA GLY A 308 -15.55 -13.60 19.43
C GLY A 308 -14.56 -13.19 18.32
N TYR A 309 -13.29 -12.92 18.64
CA TYR A 309 -12.27 -12.71 17.61
C TYR A 309 -12.15 -13.94 16.69
N ALA A 310 -12.53 -13.77 15.42
CA ALA A 310 -12.72 -14.88 14.49
C ALA A 310 -11.42 -15.34 13.80
N GLN A 311 -10.39 -14.51 13.80
CA GLN A 311 -9.11 -14.72 13.11
C GLN A 311 -8.00 -15.22 14.03
N ARG A 312 -8.37 -15.89 15.12
CA ARG A 312 -7.41 -16.36 16.13
C ARG A 312 -6.34 -17.26 15.48
N SER A 313 -5.09 -16.85 15.59
CA SER A 313 -3.92 -17.55 15.07
C SER A 313 -3.08 -18.19 16.17
N THR A 314 -3.13 -19.52 16.25
CA THR A 314 -2.39 -20.33 17.26
C THR A 314 -1.40 -21.32 16.65
N SER A 315 -1.34 -21.41 15.32
CA SER A 315 -0.50 -22.36 14.59
C SER A 315 0.73 -21.66 14.03
N LEU A 316 1.86 -22.38 14.00
CA LEU A 316 3.06 -21.99 13.25
C LEU A 316 3.31 -22.93 12.07
N LYS A 317 2.38 -23.83 11.76
CA LYS A 317 2.55 -24.84 10.70
C LYS A 317 2.91 -24.22 9.36
N ASP A 318 2.25 -23.11 9.02
CA ASP A 318 2.47 -22.37 7.77
C ASP A 318 3.23 -21.04 8.00
N ASN A 319 4.00 -20.94 9.10
CA ASN A 319 5.05 -19.93 9.23
C ASN A 319 6.16 -20.21 8.21
N TYR A 320 6.73 -19.16 7.62
CA TYR A 320 7.73 -19.31 6.56
C TYR A 320 8.94 -20.14 6.98
N TYR A 321 9.56 -19.83 8.13
CA TYR A 321 10.78 -20.51 8.59
C TYR A 321 10.52 -21.94 9.08
N VAL A 322 9.31 -22.22 9.56
CA VAL A 322 8.88 -23.59 9.88
C VAL A 322 8.71 -24.40 8.59
N ARG A 323 8.07 -23.83 7.57
CA ARG A 323 7.83 -24.49 6.28
C ARG A 323 9.10 -24.69 5.46
N SER A 324 10.04 -23.75 5.51
CA SER A 324 11.33 -23.86 4.83
C SER A 324 12.30 -24.81 5.53
N GLY A 325 12.03 -25.17 6.80
CA GLY A 325 12.93 -25.97 7.65
C GLY A 325 14.12 -25.17 8.20
N GLU A 326 14.18 -23.86 7.97
CA GLU A 326 15.23 -23.00 8.54
C GLU A 326 15.11 -22.91 10.08
N ALA A 327 13.88 -22.95 10.61
CA ALA A 327 13.63 -23.00 12.04
C ALA A 327 14.22 -24.25 12.71
N ASP A 328 14.32 -25.38 12.02
CA ASP A 328 14.91 -26.61 12.56
C ASP A 328 16.44 -26.45 12.74
N GLN A 329 17.11 -25.78 11.81
CA GLN A 329 18.55 -25.51 11.90
C GLN A 329 18.92 -24.67 13.14
N TRP A 330 17.97 -23.85 13.57
CA TRP A 330 18.04 -23.04 14.76
C TRP A 330 17.71 -23.85 16.01
N ALA A 331 16.59 -24.58 15.98
CA ALA A 331 16.12 -25.39 17.11
C ALA A 331 17.10 -26.51 17.48
N ASP A 332 17.70 -27.19 16.49
CA ASP A 332 18.65 -28.29 16.68
C ASP A 332 19.85 -27.89 17.56
N LYS A 333 20.31 -26.64 17.45
CA LYS A 333 21.42 -26.11 18.27
C LYS A 333 21.08 -26.02 19.75
N TYR A 334 19.79 -26.04 20.09
CA TYR A 334 19.30 -26.00 21.46
C TYR A 334 18.57 -27.27 21.89
N ALA A 335 18.28 -28.21 20.99
CA ALA A 335 17.51 -29.42 21.27
C ALA A 335 18.08 -30.20 22.46
N GLU A 336 19.39 -30.46 22.50
CA GLU A 336 20.03 -31.17 23.64
C GLU A 336 19.89 -30.40 24.96
N ARG A 337 20.03 -29.08 24.93
CA ARG A 337 19.90 -28.23 26.12
C ARG A 337 18.47 -28.24 26.65
N ILE A 338 17.49 -28.13 25.75
CA ILE A 338 16.07 -28.18 26.09
C ILE A 338 15.74 -29.56 26.65
N GLN A 339 16.16 -30.63 25.98
CA GLN A 339 15.93 -32.01 26.42
C GLN A 339 16.49 -32.27 27.82
N LYS A 340 17.70 -31.77 28.12
CA LYS A 340 18.30 -31.89 29.45
C LYS A 340 17.44 -31.25 30.55
N HIS A 341 16.81 -30.11 30.29
CA HIS A 341 15.91 -29.46 31.24
C HIS A 341 14.57 -30.22 31.36
N LEU A 342 14.05 -30.75 30.26
CA LEU A 342 12.86 -31.60 30.27
C LEU A 342 13.08 -32.88 31.10
N ASP A 343 14.21 -33.56 30.90
CA ASP A 343 14.59 -34.77 31.64
C ASP A 343 14.77 -34.48 33.14
N ALA A 344 15.22 -33.28 33.49
CA ALA A 344 15.35 -32.80 34.86
C ALA A 344 14.01 -32.38 35.49
N LEU A 345 12.91 -32.37 34.72
CA LEU A 345 11.61 -31.82 35.11
C LEU A 345 11.67 -30.35 35.54
N ASP A 346 12.62 -29.60 34.98
CA ASP A 346 12.74 -28.17 35.22
C ASP A 346 11.52 -27.45 34.64
N LYS A 347 10.86 -26.63 35.47
CA LYS A 347 9.66 -25.87 35.05
C LYS A 347 9.99 -24.63 34.24
N THR A 348 11.23 -24.16 34.34
CA THR A 348 11.73 -22.96 33.67
C THR A 348 13.22 -23.12 33.45
N PHE A 349 13.72 -22.71 32.29
CA PHE A 349 15.14 -22.53 32.03
C PHE A 349 15.34 -21.25 31.22
N THR A 350 16.54 -20.69 31.29
CA THR A 350 16.89 -19.49 30.52
C THR A 350 17.89 -19.88 29.45
N VAL A 351 17.62 -19.44 28.22
CA VAL A 351 18.61 -19.42 27.15
C VAL A 351 19.20 -18.02 27.13
N GLU A 352 20.48 -17.88 27.47
CA GLU A 352 21.16 -16.60 27.35
C GLU A 352 21.34 -16.25 25.87
N ILE A 353 20.93 -15.04 25.50
CA ILE A 353 21.24 -14.44 24.21
C ILE A 353 22.72 -14.01 24.26
N THR A 354 23.61 -14.90 23.87
CA THR A 354 25.05 -14.61 23.75
C THR A 354 25.36 -13.92 22.41
N SER A 355 26.56 -13.37 22.25
CA SER A 355 27.03 -12.91 20.95
C SER A 355 27.09 -14.05 19.90
N GLU A 356 27.24 -15.29 20.36
CA GLU A 356 27.16 -16.49 19.54
C GLU A 356 25.71 -16.82 19.15
N PHE A 357 24.74 -16.63 20.07
CA PHE A 357 23.31 -16.64 19.76
C PHE A 357 23.00 -15.62 18.67
N LEU A 358 23.35 -14.33 18.86
CA LEU A 358 23.07 -13.27 17.89
C LEU A 358 23.71 -13.50 16.52
N ARG A 359 24.95 -14.02 16.48
CA ARG A 359 25.63 -14.42 15.24
C ARG A 359 25.00 -15.63 14.56
N THR A 360 24.36 -16.49 15.33
CA THR A 360 23.75 -17.73 14.83
C THR A 360 22.30 -17.51 14.39
N PHE A 361 21.64 -16.49 14.94
CA PHE A 361 20.20 -16.30 14.85
C PHE A 361 19.80 -15.01 14.15
N GLY A 362 20.69 -14.02 13.97
CA GLY A 362 20.33 -12.77 13.29
C GLY A 362 19.19 -11.96 13.93
N PHE A 363 18.69 -12.37 15.10
CA PHE A 363 17.51 -11.81 15.72
C PHE A 363 17.79 -10.43 16.34
N VAL A 364 17.11 -9.41 15.79
CA VAL A 364 16.58 -8.31 16.57
C VAL A 364 15.15 -8.07 16.08
N LEU A 365 14.15 -8.78 16.63
CA LEU A 365 12.78 -8.25 16.57
C LEU A 365 12.83 -6.88 17.26
N ARG A 366 12.63 -5.82 16.49
CA ARG A 366 12.59 -4.45 17.00
C ARG A 366 11.17 -4.01 17.27
#